data_AF-A0A958YCU6-F1
#
_entry.id   AF-A0A958YCU6-F1
#
_cell.length_a   1.000
_cell.length_b   1.000
_cell.length_c   1.000
_cell.angle_alpha   90.00
_cell.angle_beta   90.00
_cell.angle_gamma   90.00
#
_symmetry.space_group_name_H-M   'P 1'
#
loop_
_entity.id
_entity.type
_entity.pdbx_description
1 polymer ?
#
loop_
_entity_poly.entity_id
_entity_poly.type
_entity_poly.pdbx_seq_one_letter_code
_entity_poly.pdbx_strand_id
1 'polypeptide(L)'
;KGKDYHILYIDPKGTGRSEYQYKVDGYRDLFEDSDKVKTFKFSGKNFKVHLRLATEDTSVFADKDYYKKYWVEPDVFNIKLDE
;
A
#
# COMPACT_ATOMS: atom_id res chain seq x y z
N LYS A 1 -22.46 10.85 -2.56
CA LYS A 1 -21.12 10.63 -1.92
C LYS A 1 -21.27 9.44 -0.98
N GLY A 2 -20.40 8.43 -1.11
CA GLY A 2 -20.47 7.19 -0.31
C GLY A 2 -20.02 7.36 1.14
N LYS A 3 -20.19 6.31 1.95
CA LYS A 3 -19.72 6.25 3.34
C LYS A 3 -18.28 5.71 3.45
N ASP A 4 -17.71 5.24 2.35
CA ASP A 4 -16.43 4.57 2.30
C ASP A 4 -15.35 5.50 1.74
N TYR A 5 -14.25 5.63 2.48
CA TYR A 5 -13.15 6.53 2.21
C TYR A 5 -11.83 5.77 2.25
N HIS A 6 -10.94 6.13 1.34
CA HIS A 6 -9.63 5.53 1.21
C HIS A 6 -8.57 6.62 1.37
N ILE A 7 -7.56 6.35 2.20
CA ILE A 7 -6.34 7.15 2.31
C ILE A 7 -5.24 6.32 1.65
N LEU A 8 -4.59 6.87 0.63
CA LEU A 8 -3.54 6.19 -0.12
C LEU A 8 -2.21 6.93 0.06
N TYR A 9 -1.26 6.28 0.72
CA TYR A 9 0.13 6.74 0.77
C TYR A 9 0.91 6.13 -0.39
N ILE A 10 1.59 6.99 -1.15
CA ILE A 10 2.50 6.59 -2.23
C ILE A 10 3.90 7.04 -1.84
N ASP A 11 4.81 6.10 -1.68
CA ASP A 11 6.22 6.34 -1.37
C ASP A 11 7.06 6.19 -2.65
N PRO A 12 7.52 7.29 -3.28
CA PRO A 12 8.41 7.21 -4.43
C PRO A 12 9.78 6.69 -3.98
N LYS A 13 10.18 5.52 -4.47
CA LYS A 13 11.45 4.87 -4.17
C LYS A 13 12.43 5.06 -5.31
N GLY A 14 13.64 5.53 -4.97
CA GLY A 14 14.83 5.43 -5.81
C GLY A 14 15.59 4.11 -5.59
N THR A 15 16.87 4.07 -5.94
CA THR A 15 17.72 2.86 -5.90
C THR A 15 18.09 2.35 -4.50
N GLY A 16 17.71 3.06 -3.43
CA GLY A 16 17.96 2.67 -2.03
C GLY A 16 17.00 1.57 -1.55
N ARG A 17 17.41 0.31 -1.67
CA ARG A 17 16.55 -0.88 -1.48
C ARG A 17 16.33 -1.32 -0.03
N SER A 18 17.03 -0.80 0.97
CA SER A 18 17.07 -1.45 2.30
C SER A 18 15.92 -1.07 3.26
N GLU A 19 15.28 0.09 3.09
CA GLU A 19 14.37 0.63 4.12
C GLU A 19 12.87 0.40 3.84
N TYR A 20 12.51 -0.12 2.66
CA TYR A 20 11.09 -0.27 2.33
C TYR A 20 10.40 -1.35 3.18
N GLN A 21 11.15 -2.38 3.60
CA GLN A 21 10.65 -3.50 4.38
C GLN A 21 10.10 -3.02 5.72
N TYR A 22 10.87 -2.20 6.46
CA TYR A 22 10.41 -1.60 7.72
C TYR A 22 9.15 -0.74 7.56
N LYS A 23 9.02 0.01 6.44
CA LYS A 23 7.82 0.80 6.16
C LYS A 23 6.62 -0.10 5.89
N VAL A 24 6.80 -1.18 5.13
CA VAL A 24 5.72 -2.14 4.87
C VAL A 24 5.33 -2.88 6.15
N ASP A 25 6.29 -3.36 6.93
CA ASP A 25 6.03 -4.10 8.16
C ASP A 25 5.27 -3.23 9.16
N GLY A 26 5.72 -1.98 9.38
CA GLY A 26 5.00 -1.03 10.23
C GLY A 26 3.60 -0.68 9.69
N TYR A 27 3.43 -0.58 8.36
CA TYR A 27 2.11 -0.41 7.76
C TYR A 27 1.20 -1.61 8.06
N ARG A 28 1.70 -2.83 7.90
CA ARG A 28 0.92 -4.06 8.13
C ARG A 28 0.47 -4.16 9.58
N ASP A 29 1.37 -3.93 10.52
CA ASP A 29 1.06 -3.97 11.95
C ASP A 29 -0.09 -3.00 12.31
N LEU A 30 -0.05 -1.80 11.76
CA LEU A 30 -1.03 -0.76 12.03
C LEU A 30 -2.34 -0.97 11.26
N PHE A 31 -2.29 -1.33 9.97
CA PHE A 31 -3.40 -1.17 9.04
C PHE A 31 -3.85 -2.46 8.33
N GLU A 32 -3.18 -3.60 8.52
CA GLU A 32 -3.62 -4.91 8.00
C GLU A 32 -3.93 -5.91 9.13
N ASP A 33 -4.92 -6.77 8.90
CA ASP A 33 -5.19 -7.95 9.69
C ASP A 33 -5.30 -9.15 8.73
N SER A 34 -4.45 -10.15 8.92
CA SER A 34 -4.44 -11.37 8.08
C SER A 34 -4.40 -11.04 6.58
N ASP A 35 -3.50 -10.13 6.19
CA ASP A 35 -3.30 -9.59 4.83
C ASP A 35 -4.48 -8.79 4.24
N LYS A 36 -5.48 -8.44 5.05
CA LYS A 36 -6.61 -7.58 4.66
C LYS A 36 -6.52 -6.21 5.32
N VAL A 37 -6.79 -5.15 4.55
CA VAL A 37 -6.80 -3.78 5.07
C VAL A 37 -7.92 -3.59 6.10
N LYS A 38 -7.56 -3.14 7.29
CA LYS A 38 -8.49 -2.84 8.39
C LYS A 38 -9.45 -1.71 7.98
N THR A 39 -10.69 -1.82 8.44
CA THR A 39 -11.70 -0.76 8.29
C THR A 39 -11.88 -0.03 9.61
N PHE A 40 -11.61 1.27 9.61
CA PHE A 40 -11.78 2.16 10.76
C PHE A 40 -13.11 2.90 10.64
N LYS A 41 -13.91 2.91 11.70
CA LYS A 41 -15.20 3.62 11.73
C LYS A 41 -15.05 4.95 12.45
N PHE A 42 -15.42 6.06 11.81
CA PHE A 42 -15.41 7.38 12.44
C PHE A 42 -16.53 8.24 11.87
N SER A 43 -17.34 8.85 12.75
CA SER A 43 -18.46 9.74 12.36
C SER A 43 -19.41 9.12 11.32
N GLY A 44 -19.75 7.83 11.49
CA GLY A 44 -20.66 7.11 10.59
C GLY A 44 -20.08 6.81 9.19
N LYS A 45 -18.76 6.97 9.02
CA LYS A 45 -18.00 6.68 7.79
C LYS A 45 -17.01 5.55 8.03
N ASN A 46 -16.65 4.85 6.96
CA ASN A 46 -15.64 3.80 6.93
C ASN A 46 -14.37 4.34 6.27
N PHE A 47 -13.21 4.10 6.89
CA PHE A 47 -11.91 4.51 6.39
C PHE A 47 -11.00 3.30 6.24
N LYS A 48 -10.26 3.23 5.13
CA LYS A 48 -9.19 2.27 4.90
C LYS A 48 -7.92 3.02 4.54
N VAL A 49 -6.78 2.57 5.06
CA VAL A 49 -5.46 3.17 4.78
C VAL A 49 -4.64 2.19 3.96
N HIS A 50 -4.07 2.67 2.87
CA HIS A 50 -3.35 1.90 1.87
C HIS A 50 -1.92 2.43 1.71
N LEU A 51 -0.98 1.53 1.49
CA LEU A 51 0.40 1.85 1.13
C LEU A 51 0.72 1.33 -0.27
N ARG A 52 1.37 2.16 -1.08
CA ARG A 52 2.03 1.78 -2.32
C ARG A 52 3.45 2.35 -2.36
N LEU A 53 4.34 1.59 -2.96
CA LEU A 53 5.74 1.95 -3.19
C LEU A 53 5.92 2.11 -4.70
N ALA A 54 6.26 3.31 -5.17
CA ALA A 54 6.37 3.59 -6.59
C ALA A 54 7.84 3.57 -7.03
N THR A 55 8.18 2.81 -8.07
CA THR A 55 9.56 2.76 -8.60
C THR A 55 9.58 2.45 -10.09
N GLU A 56 10.49 3.10 -10.83
CA GLU A 56 10.74 2.79 -12.25
C GLU A 56 11.49 1.45 -12.42
N ASP A 57 12.11 0.95 -11.36
CA ASP A 57 12.86 -0.31 -11.37
C ASP A 57 11.91 -1.51 -11.43
N THR A 58 11.70 -2.05 -12.63
CA THR A 58 10.78 -3.17 -12.83
C THR A 58 11.27 -4.49 -12.22
N SER A 59 12.53 -4.58 -11.80
CA SER A 59 13.05 -5.81 -11.19
C SER A 59 12.34 -6.16 -9.87
N VAL A 60 11.80 -5.17 -9.14
CA VAL A 60 11.04 -5.39 -7.90
C VAL A 60 9.73 -6.13 -8.14
N PHE A 61 9.19 -6.09 -9.36
CA PHE A 61 7.98 -6.84 -9.72
C PHE A 61 8.26 -8.32 -10.03
N ALA A 62 9.53 -8.70 -10.24
CA ALA A 62 9.91 -10.09 -10.45
C ALA A 62 10.09 -10.87 -9.14
N ASP A 63 10.16 -10.19 -8.00
CA ASP A 63 10.29 -10.83 -6.69
C ASP A 63 9.07 -11.70 -6.34
N LYS A 64 9.30 -12.74 -5.54
CA LYS A 64 8.28 -13.69 -5.07
C LYS A 64 7.91 -13.49 -3.60
N ASP A 65 8.34 -12.40 -3.00
CA ASP A 65 8.04 -12.10 -1.60
C ASP A 65 6.64 -11.47 -1.44
N TYR A 66 6.22 -11.32 -0.18
CA TYR A 66 4.95 -10.68 0.15
C TYR A 66 5.00 -9.15 0.01
N TYR A 67 6.19 -8.57 -0.15
CA TYR A 67 6.35 -7.13 -0.37
C TYR A 67 5.96 -6.73 -1.79
N LYS A 68 5.98 -7.68 -2.73
CA LYS A 68 5.55 -7.47 -4.12
C LYS A 68 4.21 -6.75 -4.27
N LYS A 69 3.21 -7.08 -3.44
CA LYS A 69 1.85 -6.51 -3.54
C LYS A 69 1.79 -5.00 -3.30
N TYR A 70 2.84 -4.40 -2.74
CA TYR A 70 2.92 -2.97 -2.45
C TYR A 70 3.56 -2.16 -3.58
N TRP A 71 4.31 -2.78 -4.49
CA TRP A 71 4.97 -2.07 -5.58
C TRP A 71 3.99 -1.68 -6.68
N VAL A 72 4.16 -0.47 -7.22
CA VAL A 72 3.46 0.03 -8.41
C VAL A 72 4.45 0.75 -9.32
N GLU A 73 4.13 0.76 -10.61
CA GLU A 73 4.84 1.60 -11.56
C GLU A 73 4.50 3.08 -11.27
N PRO A 74 5.49 4.00 -11.32
CA PRO A 74 5.24 5.42 -11.26
C PRO A 74 4.32 5.79 -12.42
N ASP A 75 3.35 6.66 -12.13
CA ASP A 75 2.34 7.14 -13.07
C ASP A 75 1.24 6.14 -13.48
N VAL A 76 1.27 4.89 -12.97
CA VAL A 76 0.16 3.94 -13.11
C VAL A 76 -0.76 4.01 -11.89
N PHE A 77 -1.77 4.90 -11.97
CA PHE A 77 -2.72 5.13 -10.88
C PHE A 77 -3.98 4.26 -10.92
N ASN A 78 -4.01 3.19 -11.74
CA ASN A 78 -5.11 2.22 -11.72
C ASN A 78 -4.98 1.24 -10.54
N ILE A 79 -5.00 1.78 -9.33
CA ILE A 79 -4.75 1.05 -8.09
C ILE A 79 -6.09 0.51 -7.58
N LYS A 80 -6.21 -0.81 -7.56
CA LYS A 80 -7.33 -1.49 -6.91
C LYS A 80 -7.11 -1.54 -5.40
N LEU A 81 -8.07 -1.03 -4.64
CA LEU A 81 -7.98 -0.87 -3.19
C LEU A 81 -8.86 -1.84 -2.39
N ASP A 82 -9.72 -2.60 -3.06
CA ASP A 82 -10.70 -3.51 -2.44
C ASP A 82 -10.57 -4.97 -2.91
N GLU A 83 -9.46 -5.33 -3.55
CA GLU A 83 -9.12 -6.73 -3.89
C GLU A 83 -8.25 -7.38 -2.82
#